data_AF-A0A3S9N599-F1
#
_entry.id   AF-A0A3S9N599-F1
#
_cell.length_a   1.000
_cell.length_b   1.000
_cell.length_c   1.000
_cell.angle_alpha   90.00
_cell.angle_beta   90.00
_cell.angle_gamma   90.00
#
_symmetry.space_group_name_H-M   'P 1'
#
loop_
_entity.id
_entity.type
_entity.pdbx_description
1 polymer ?
#
loop_
_entity_poly.entity_id
_entity_poly.type
_entity_poly.pdbx_seq_one_letter_code
_entity_poly.pdbx_strand_id
1 'polypeptide(L)'
;MKKTKPISYEHVLEFKRCTRDGDEHGGIIDPLIENFWHKAPEALRQREYEHNGCTIRVDINWQRLANRIRSFNEAWRPASTGGLPPNNSARQRVSRPLKIPAKVTVSGENDTSSYQWYPSFFAETFVHEVFLVANLAVPGAANFYSLSISRHEDRSPIEVRLSQYAFECAWVDSLDGNWPNVQALPREDVCEWFKALDIGYKQRAGTGIEKALYVLLHMANGETRIDSVAWIFHGLEALVSTRVGESVSGMVRRLGVVLDLDTRTQKILNQRLRKLYDLRSSFVHGGYAVPHPINSEVIDRNLDDHMRDFYELIQFGAALLITTIQALIKKRIIKLGFDELIVTTTI
;
A
#
# COMPACT_ATOMS: atom_id res chain seq x y z
N MET A 1 14.33 -25.69 -30.06
CA MET A 1 13.58 -25.70 -28.78
C MET A 1 12.20 -26.30 -29.04
N LYS A 2 11.80 -27.35 -28.32
CA LYS A 2 10.43 -27.88 -28.40
C LYS A 2 9.49 -26.83 -27.82
N LYS A 3 8.53 -26.33 -28.60
CA LYS A 3 7.46 -25.47 -28.09
C LYS A 3 6.54 -26.33 -27.22
N THR A 4 6.75 -26.33 -25.90
CA THR A 4 5.81 -26.88 -24.94
C THR A 4 4.49 -26.12 -25.05
N LYS A 5 3.37 -26.84 -25.06
CA LYS A 5 2.04 -26.22 -25.10
C LYS A 5 1.83 -25.41 -23.80
N PRO A 6 1.23 -24.21 -23.87
CA PRO A 6 0.90 -23.45 -22.67
C PRO A 6 -0.01 -24.25 -21.73
N ILE A 7 0.29 -24.21 -20.43
CA ILE A 7 -0.53 -24.83 -19.37
C ILE A 7 -1.27 -23.71 -18.63
N SER A 8 -2.57 -23.89 -18.42
CA SER A 8 -3.42 -22.93 -17.69
C SER A 8 -3.80 -23.46 -16.32
N TYR A 9 -3.71 -22.59 -15.32
CA TYR A 9 -4.02 -22.88 -13.93
C TYR A 9 -5.11 -21.91 -13.44
N GLU A 10 -6.26 -22.48 -13.07
CA GLU A 10 -7.40 -21.72 -12.55
C GLU A 10 -7.23 -21.52 -11.03
N HIS A 11 -7.38 -20.28 -10.60
CA HIS A 11 -7.32 -19.83 -9.21
C HIS A 11 -8.63 -19.14 -8.83
N VAL A 12 -8.93 -19.13 -7.55
CA VAL A 12 -10.02 -18.36 -6.95
C VAL A 12 -9.44 -17.44 -5.90
N LEU A 13 -9.67 -16.13 -6.10
CA LEU A 13 -9.44 -15.10 -5.10
C LEU A 13 -10.73 -14.97 -4.28
N GLU A 14 -10.68 -15.36 -3.02
CA GLU A 14 -11.82 -15.29 -2.10
C GLU A 14 -11.58 -14.22 -1.03
N PHE A 15 -12.41 -13.18 -1.07
CA PHE A 15 -12.51 -12.17 -0.02
C PHE A 15 -13.53 -12.64 1.01
N LYS A 16 -13.07 -12.93 2.24
CA LYS A 16 -13.96 -13.32 3.34
C LYS A 16 -14.87 -12.17 3.76
N ARG A 17 -14.34 -10.94 3.75
CA ARG A 17 -15.07 -9.69 4.03
C ARG A 17 -14.61 -8.62 3.06
N CYS A 18 -15.56 -8.01 2.34
CA CYS A 18 -15.34 -6.91 1.41
C CYS A 18 -16.23 -5.74 1.83
N THR A 19 -15.95 -5.19 3.01
CA THR A 19 -16.65 -4.02 3.56
C THR A 19 -15.62 -2.97 3.94
N ARG A 20 -15.97 -1.71 3.69
CA ARG A 20 -15.25 -0.55 4.20
C ARG A 20 -16.03 -0.03 5.40
N ASP A 21 -15.33 0.39 6.44
CA ASP A 21 -15.97 1.08 7.55
C ASP A 21 -16.24 2.53 7.11
N GLY A 22 -17.39 3.09 7.50
CA GLY A 22 -17.75 4.44 7.08
C GLY A 22 -16.87 5.49 7.75
N ASP A 23 -16.56 6.55 7.02
CA ASP A 23 -15.82 7.72 7.49
C ASP A 23 -16.58 9.01 7.18
N GLU A 24 -16.19 10.11 7.82
CA GLU A 24 -16.81 11.43 7.63
C GLU A 24 -16.65 11.98 6.20
N HIS A 25 -15.62 11.52 5.48
CA HIS A 25 -15.33 11.90 4.09
C HIS A 25 -15.80 10.86 3.07
N GLY A 26 -16.67 9.91 3.45
CA GLY A 26 -17.16 8.85 2.57
C GLY A 26 -17.80 9.37 1.28
N GLY A 27 -18.43 10.55 1.33
CA GLY A 27 -18.99 11.23 0.16
C GLY A 27 -17.96 11.63 -0.91
N ILE A 28 -16.69 11.80 -0.52
CA ILE A 28 -15.55 12.09 -1.42
C ILE A 28 -14.84 10.79 -1.80
N ILE A 29 -14.58 9.92 -0.83
CA ILE A 29 -13.74 8.73 -1.00
C ILE A 29 -14.46 7.63 -1.80
N ASP A 30 -15.71 7.31 -1.45
CA ASP A 30 -16.43 6.17 -2.03
C ASP A 30 -16.63 6.28 -3.56
N PRO A 31 -17.00 7.45 -4.12
CA PRO A 31 -17.10 7.61 -5.57
C PRO A 31 -15.77 7.41 -6.30
N LEU A 32 -14.65 7.82 -5.68
CA LEU A 32 -13.32 7.68 -6.27
C LEU A 32 -12.88 6.21 -6.27
N ILE A 33 -13.14 5.47 -5.20
CA ILE A 33 -12.90 4.02 -5.14
C ILE A 33 -13.77 3.28 -6.16
N GLU A 34 -15.06 3.62 -6.25
CA GLU A 34 -15.95 3.00 -7.24
C GLU A 34 -15.45 3.25 -8.66
N ASN A 35 -15.05 4.50 -8.97
CA ASN A 35 -14.51 4.87 -10.28
C ASN A 35 -13.17 4.17 -10.56
N PHE A 36 -12.31 3.99 -9.56
CA PHE A 36 -11.05 3.26 -9.70
C PHE A 36 -11.26 1.81 -10.16
N TRP A 37 -12.29 1.12 -9.68
CA TRP A 37 -12.60 -0.24 -10.10
C TRP A 37 -13.51 -0.32 -11.33
N HIS A 38 -14.22 0.76 -11.66
CA HIS A 38 -15.03 0.82 -12.86
C HIS A 38 -14.15 0.68 -14.11
N LYS A 39 -14.40 -0.36 -14.90
CA LYS A 39 -13.65 -0.67 -16.12
C LYS A 39 -12.13 -0.65 -15.88
N ALA A 40 -11.67 -1.39 -14.87
CA ALA A 40 -10.26 -1.46 -14.52
C ALA A 40 -9.37 -1.68 -15.78
N PRO A 41 -8.30 -0.89 -15.96
CA PRO A 41 -7.43 -0.95 -17.13
C PRO A 41 -6.78 -2.31 -17.26
N GLU A 42 -6.32 -2.62 -18.47
CA GLU A 42 -5.62 -3.88 -18.74
C GLU A 42 -4.45 -4.12 -17.80
N ALA A 43 -3.68 -3.08 -17.45
CA ALA A 43 -2.55 -3.19 -16.51
C ALA A 43 -2.93 -3.69 -15.11
N LEU A 44 -4.18 -3.52 -14.66
CA LEU A 44 -4.67 -4.05 -13.39
C LEU A 44 -5.32 -5.42 -13.54
N ARG A 45 -5.71 -5.81 -14.76
CA ARG A 45 -6.34 -7.11 -15.02
C ARG A 45 -5.33 -8.15 -15.45
N GLN A 46 -4.28 -7.77 -16.18
CA GLN A 46 -3.36 -8.69 -16.81
C GLN A 46 -1.91 -8.25 -16.62
N ARG A 47 -1.05 -9.24 -16.36
CA ARG A 47 0.40 -9.05 -16.22
C ARG A 47 1.13 -10.22 -16.85
N GLU A 48 2.20 -9.91 -17.56
CA GLU A 48 3.12 -10.90 -18.12
C GLU A 48 4.47 -10.78 -17.42
N TYR A 49 5.03 -11.93 -17.06
CA TYR A 49 6.34 -12.06 -16.45
C TYR A 49 7.22 -13.00 -17.28
N GLU A 50 8.51 -12.70 -17.36
CA GLU A 50 9.52 -13.59 -17.95
C GLU A 50 10.44 -14.14 -16.86
N HIS A 51 10.41 -15.46 -16.65
CA HIS A 51 11.26 -16.11 -15.65
C HIS A 51 11.96 -17.34 -16.26
N ASN A 52 13.28 -17.22 -16.45
CA ASN A 52 14.17 -18.29 -16.92
C ASN A 52 13.64 -19.04 -18.15
N GLY A 53 13.22 -18.31 -19.19
CA GLY A 53 12.71 -18.90 -20.43
C GLY A 53 11.24 -19.33 -20.40
N CYS A 54 10.54 -19.12 -19.28
CA CYS A 54 9.09 -19.21 -19.21
C CYS A 54 8.44 -17.83 -19.33
N THR A 55 7.32 -17.77 -20.04
CA THR A 55 6.39 -16.62 -20.04
C THR A 55 5.20 -16.98 -19.17
N ILE A 56 4.92 -16.16 -18.16
CA ILE A 56 3.81 -16.36 -17.22
C ILE A 56 2.84 -15.21 -17.38
N ARG A 57 1.61 -15.50 -17.80
CA ARG A 57 0.53 -14.53 -17.92
C ARG A 57 -0.49 -14.73 -16.80
N VAL A 58 -0.70 -13.72 -15.98
CA VAL A 58 -1.75 -13.67 -14.97
C VAL A 58 -2.91 -12.83 -15.49
N ASP A 59 -4.15 -13.31 -15.33
CA ASP A 59 -5.38 -12.62 -15.71
C ASP A 59 -6.40 -12.69 -14.56
N ILE A 60 -6.84 -11.53 -14.07
CA ILE A 60 -7.82 -11.39 -12.98
C ILE A 60 -8.93 -10.44 -13.42
N ASN A 61 -10.17 -10.94 -13.36
CA ASN A 61 -11.35 -10.14 -13.70
C ASN A 61 -11.96 -9.46 -12.45
N TRP A 62 -11.52 -8.24 -12.17
CA TRP A 62 -11.98 -7.42 -11.04
C TRP A 62 -13.43 -6.92 -11.14
N GLN A 63 -14.18 -7.21 -12.21
CA GLN A 63 -15.55 -6.70 -12.37
C GLN A 63 -16.49 -7.15 -11.23
N ARG A 64 -16.26 -8.33 -10.66
CA ARG A 64 -17.01 -8.80 -9.49
C ARG A 64 -16.75 -7.94 -8.24
N LEU A 65 -15.52 -7.49 -8.05
CA LEU A 65 -15.16 -6.55 -6.98
C LEU A 65 -15.80 -5.18 -7.23
N ALA A 66 -15.67 -4.65 -8.45
CA ALA A 66 -16.29 -3.38 -8.82
C ALA A 66 -17.81 -3.36 -8.56
N ASN A 67 -18.51 -4.43 -8.96
CA ASN A 67 -19.94 -4.57 -8.71
C ASN A 67 -20.27 -4.68 -7.22
N ARG A 68 -19.42 -5.36 -6.45
CA ARG A 68 -19.59 -5.49 -4.99
C ARG A 68 -19.44 -4.13 -4.30
N ILE A 69 -18.41 -3.36 -4.65
CA ILE A 69 -18.16 -2.02 -4.11
C ILE A 69 -19.34 -1.10 -4.41
N ARG A 70 -19.80 -1.05 -5.66
CA ARG A 70 -21.00 -0.29 -6.03
C ARG A 70 -22.23 -0.69 -5.22
N SER A 71 -22.51 -1.99 -5.15
CA SER A 71 -23.66 -2.49 -4.39
C SER A 71 -23.59 -2.17 -2.89
N PHE A 72 -22.37 -2.13 -2.34
CA PHE A 72 -22.13 -1.70 -0.96
C PHE A 72 -22.42 -0.20 -0.82
N ASN A 73 -21.80 0.64 -1.65
CA ASN A 73 -21.99 2.09 -1.61
C ASN A 73 -23.46 2.49 -1.80
N GLU A 74 -24.17 1.88 -2.74
CA GLU A 74 -25.61 2.11 -2.96
C GLU A 74 -26.45 1.74 -1.72
N ALA A 75 -26.11 0.65 -1.03
CA ALA A 75 -26.82 0.22 0.16
C ALA A 75 -26.57 1.14 1.37
N TRP A 76 -25.39 1.72 1.47
CA TRP A 76 -24.99 2.58 2.60
C TRP A 76 -25.21 4.08 2.36
N ARG A 77 -25.39 4.52 1.10
CA ARG A 77 -25.65 5.92 0.73
C ARG A 77 -26.78 6.60 1.53
N PRO A 78 -27.93 5.95 1.81
CA PRO A 78 -28.97 6.58 2.62
C PRO A 78 -28.47 6.91 4.03
N ALA A 79 -27.67 6.05 4.65
CA ALA A 79 -27.14 6.25 6.00
C ALA A 79 -26.18 7.45 6.05
N SER A 80 -25.31 7.59 5.04
CA SER A 80 -24.34 8.69 4.95
C SER A 80 -25.01 10.05 4.72
N THR A 81 -26.28 10.09 4.28
CA THR A 81 -27.06 11.32 4.10
C THR A 81 -28.13 11.52 5.19
N GLY A 82 -27.97 10.90 6.36
CA GLY A 82 -28.91 11.04 7.50
C GLY A 82 -30.21 10.23 7.38
N GLY A 83 -30.30 9.34 6.39
CA GLY A 83 -31.38 8.37 6.23
C GLY A 83 -31.18 7.10 7.05
N LEU A 84 -32.11 6.17 6.92
CA LEU A 84 -32.04 4.89 7.62
C LEU A 84 -30.92 4.01 7.05
N PRO A 85 -30.21 3.26 7.90
CA PRO A 85 -29.20 2.33 7.44
C PRO A 85 -29.82 1.17 6.63
N PRO A 86 -29.02 0.46 5.81
CA PRO A 86 -29.51 -0.65 5.02
C PRO A 86 -30.15 -1.72 5.91
N ASN A 87 -31.25 -2.30 5.43
CA ASN A 87 -31.90 -3.41 6.11
C ASN A 87 -30.99 -4.65 6.19
N ASN A 88 -31.37 -5.62 7.03
CA ASN A 88 -30.55 -6.80 7.28
C ASN A 88 -30.28 -7.63 6.02
N SER A 89 -31.21 -7.70 5.06
CA SER A 89 -31.01 -8.46 3.83
C SER A 89 -29.97 -7.82 2.91
N ALA A 90 -29.99 -6.48 2.77
CA ALA A 90 -28.97 -5.75 2.03
C ALA A 90 -27.58 -5.92 2.68
N ARG A 91 -27.49 -5.80 4.01
CA ARG A 91 -26.25 -6.04 4.78
C ARG A 91 -25.71 -7.45 4.59
N GLN A 92 -26.57 -8.47 4.69
CA GLN A 92 -26.19 -9.87 4.47
C GLN A 92 -25.68 -10.10 3.04
N ARG A 93 -26.32 -9.48 2.04
CA ARG A 93 -25.90 -9.63 0.64
C ARG A 93 -24.49 -9.11 0.40
N VAL A 94 -24.15 -7.93 0.95
CA VAL A 94 -22.84 -7.29 0.75
C VAL A 94 -21.74 -7.84 1.64
N SER A 95 -22.08 -8.58 2.70
CA SER A 95 -21.12 -9.22 3.62
C SER A 95 -20.75 -10.66 3.24
N ARG A 96 -21.47 -11.30 2.32
CA ARG A 96 -21.13 -12.66 1.83
C ARG A 96 -19.73 -12.69 1.21
N PRO A 97 -18.97 -13.79 1.35
CA PRO A 97 -17.70 -13.94 0.66
C PRO A 97 -17.80 -13.66 -0.84
N LEU A 98 -16.79 -13.00 -1.39
CA LEU A 98 -16.70 -12.68 -2.82
C LEU A 98 -15.61 -13.53 -3.46
N LYS A 99 -16.00 -14.31 -4.47
CA LYS A 99 -15.08 -15.16 -5.25
C LYS A 99 -14.82 -14.56 -6.63
N ILE A 100 -13.56 -14.30 -6.94
CA ILE A 100 -13.09 -13.76 -8.22
C ILE A 100 -12.23 -14.81 -8.90
N PRO A 101 -12.57 -15.25 -10.13
CA PRO A 101 -11.73 -16.16 -10.87
C PRO A 101 -10.46 -15.45 -11.33
N ALA A 102 -9.33 -16.15 -11.26
CA ALA A 102 -8.06 -15.74 -11.82
C ALA A 102 -7.45 -16.89 -12.61
N LYS A 103 -6.75 -16.56 -13.69
CA LYS A 103 -6.12 -17.53 -14.56
C LYS A 103 -4.63 -17.22 -14.69
N VAL A 104 -3.80 -18.23 -14.48
CA VAL A 104 -2.35 -18.14 -14.69
C VAL A 104 -1.97 -19.09 -15.81
N THR A 105 -1.39 -18.57 -16.89
CA THR A 105 -0.93 -19.37 -18.03
C THR A 105 0.59 -19.37 -18.07
N VAL A 106 1.19 -20.56 -18.04
CA VAL A 106 2.65 -20.74 -18.12
C VAL A 106 2.98 -21.32 -19.50
N SER A 107 3.86 -20.64 -20.23
CA SER A 107 4.38 -21.09 -21.52
C SER A 107 5.89 -21.27 -21.43
N GLY A 108 6.42 -22.36 -21.99
CA GLY A 108 7.82 -22.75 -21.81
C GLY A 108 8.02 -23.66 -20.59
N GLU A 109 9.28 -24.03 -20.35
CA GLU A 109 9.65 -24.94 -19.26
C GLU A 109 10.98 -24.47 -18.65
N ASN A 110 11.06 -24.52 -17.33
CA ASN A 110 12.26 -24.27 -16.54
C ASN A 110 12.25 -25.17 -15.29
N ASP A 111 13.35 -25.15 -14.53
CA ASP A 111 13.55 -26.01 -13.34
C ASP A 111 12.48 -25.87 -12.26
N THR A 112 11.71 -24.78 -12.27
CA THR A 112 10.67 -24.49 -11.28
C THR A 112 9.24 -24.61 -11.80
N SER A 113 9.04 -24.61 -13.13
CA SER A 113 7.74 -24.51 -13.78
C SER A 113 6.80 -25.70 -13.53
N SER A 114 7.35 -26.84 -13.13
CA SER A 114 6.61 -28.04 -12.78
C SER A 114 6.09 -28.05 -11.34
N TYR A 115 6.55 -27.14 -10.47
CA TYR A 115 6.08 -27.10 -9.09
C TYR A 115 4.68 -26.50 -8.98
N GLN A 116 3.84 -27.10 -8.12
CA GLN A 116 2.47 -26.65 -7.92
C GLN A 116 2.36 -25.21 -7.40
N TRP A 117 3.32 -24.74 -6.61
CA TRP A 117 3.35 -23.38 -6.06
C TRP A 117 3.68 -22.31 -7.11
N TYR A 118 4.27 -22.69 -8.23
CA TYR A 118 4.85 -21.76 -9.20
C TYR A 118 3.81 -20.81 -9.83
N PRO A 119 2.64 -21.27 -10.33
CA PRO A 119 1.59 -20.37 -10.80
C PRO A 119 1.02 -19.47 -9.69
N SER A 120 0.84 -20.04 -8.49
CA SER A 120 0.26 -19.33 -7.35
C SER A 120 1.15 -18.17 -6.88
N PHE A 121 2.47 -18.34 -6.94
CA PHE A 121 3.44 -17.27 -6.66
C PHE A 121 3.25 -16.03 -7.56
N PHE A 122 3.04 -16.23 -8.87
CA PHE A 122 2.82 -15.09 -9.78
C PHE A 122 1.43 -14.47 -9.60
N ALA A 123 0.41 -15.27 -9.26
CA ALA A 123 -0.90 -14.73 -8.89
C ALA A 123 -0.81 -13.83 -7.65
N GLU A 124 -0.13 -14.31 -6.60
CA GLU A 124 0.11 -13.53 -5.38
C GLU A 124 0.94 -12.27 -5.64
N THR A 125 2.02 -12.40 -6.42
CA THR A 125 2.86 -11.25 -6.82
C THR A 125 2.02 -10.18 -7.51
N PHE A 126 1.17 -10.57 -8.47
CA PHE A 126 0.31 -9.62 -9.16
C PHE A 126 -0.73 -8.97 -8.24
N VAL A 127 -1.26 -9.70 -7.26
CA VAL A 127 -2.16 -9.15 -6.23
C VAL A 127 -1.45 -8.06 -5.40
N HIS A 128 -0.18 -8.25 -5.05
CA HIS A 128 0.61 -7.23 -4.34
C HIS A 128 0.88 -6.00 -5.22
N GLU A 129 1.18 -6.17 -6.51
CA GLU A 129 1.32 -5.07 -7.47
C GLU A 129 0.00 -4.27 -7.57
N VAL A 130 -1.14 -4.96 -7.74
CA VAL A 130 -2.47 -4.33 -7.80
C VAL A 130 -2.79 -3.58 -6.51
N PHE A 131 -2.46 -4.14 -5.34
CA PHE A 131 -2.67 -3.49 -4.05
C PHE A 131 -1.92 -2.15 -3.96
N LEU A 132 -0.63 -2.13 -4.34
CA LEU A 132 0.18 -0.91 -4.34
C LEU A 132 -0.36 0.13 -5.32
N VAL A 133 -0.61 -0.27 -6.57
CA VAL A 133 -1.11 0.65 -7.60
C VAL A 133 -2.46 1.24 -7.18
N ALA A 134 -3.36 0.40 -6.65
CA ALA A 134 -4.68 0.85 -6.21
C ALA A 134 -4.60 1.87 -5.09
N ASN A 135 -3.85 1.58 -4.02
CA ASN A 135 -3.79 2.46 -2.87
C ASN A 135 -2.87 3.69 -3.06
N LEU A 136 -1.92 3.65 -4.00
CA LEU A 136 -1.17 4.84 -4.41
C LEU A 136 -1.99 5.76 -5.33
N ALA A 137 -2.89 5.20 -6.15
CA ALA A 137 -3.79 5.96 -7.00
C ALA A 137 -4.97 6.54 -6.22
N VAL A 138 -5.70 5.71 -5.49
CA VAL A 138 -6.84 6.10 -4.68
C VAL A 138 -6.66 5.42 -3.32
N PRO A 139 -6.14 6.14 -2.30
CA PRO A 139 -5.93 5.58 -0.98
C PRO A 139 -7.22 4.94 -0.44
N GLY A 140 -7.15 3.69 0.01
CA GLY A 140 -8.35 2.96 0.44
C GLY A 140 -9.10 2.23 -0.69
N ALA A 141 -8.58 2.20 -1.93
CA ALA A 141 -9.25 1.47 -3.01
C ALA A 141 -9.11 -0.05 -2.92
N ALA A 142 -8.09 -0.57 -2.24
CA ALA A 142 -7.86 -2.01 -2.15
C ALA A 142 -7.58 -2.46 -0.71
N ASN A 143 -8.58 -3.08 -0.06
CA ASN A 143 -8.41 -3.79 1.20
C ASN A 143 -8.36 -5.30 0.95
N PHE A 144 -7.16 -5.86 0.95
CA PHE A 144 -6.93 -7.29 0.71
C PHE A 144 -6.63 -8.05 2.01
N TYR A 145 -6.94 -7.50 3.19
CA TYR A 145 -6.61 -8.09 4.48
C TYR A 145 -7.23 -9.48 4.73
N SER A 146 -8.38 -9.74 4.10
CA SER A 146 -9.12 -11.02 4.21
C SER A 146 -9.15 -11.82 2.92
N LEU A 147 -8.21 -11.55 2.02
CA LEU A 147 -8.10 -12.21 0.73
C LEU A 147 -7.35 -13.54 0.89
N SER A 148 -7.88 -14.58 0.26
CA SER A 148 -7.22 -15.86 0.10
C SER A 148 -7.14 -16.26 -1.37
N ILE A 149 -6.02 -16.84 -1.80
CA ILE A 149 -5.80 -17.35 -3.16
C ILE A 149 -5.73 -18.87 -3.07
N SER A 150 -6.57 -19.56 -3.83
CA SER A 150 -6.61 -21.02 -3.84
C SER A 150 -6.79 -21.59 -5.22
N ARG A 151 -6.24 -22.78 -5.45
CA ARG A 151 -6.60 -23.67 -6.55
C ARG A 151 -7.40 -24.85 -6.01
N HIS A 152 -8.17 -25.51 -6.87
CA HIS A 152 -8.94 -26.70 -6.49
C HIS A 152 -8.04 -27.83 -5.93
N GLU A 153 -6.78 -27.88 -6.36
CA GLU A 153 -5.81 -28.92 -5.98
C GLU A 153 -4.98 -28.55 -4.75
N ASP A 154 -5.05 -27.30 -4.28
CA ASP A 154 -4.21 -26.83 -3.18
C ASP A 154 -4.70 -27.37 -1.84
N ARG A 155 -3.76 -27.82 -1.00
CA ARG A 155 -4.07 -28.29 0.37
C ARG A 155 -4.50 -27.16 1.30
N SER A 156 -3.99 -25.95 1.06
CA SER A 156 -4.26 -24.77 1.87
C SER A 156 -4.19 -23.52 1.00
N PRO A 157 -5.10 -22.55 1.19
CA PRO A 157 -5.03 -21.28 0.49
C PRO A 157 -3.82 -20.45 0.93
N ILE A 158 -3.32 -19.60 0.04
CA ILE A 158 -2.39 -18.52 0.35
C ILE A 158 -3.23 -17.36 0.94
N GLU A 159 -2.94 -16.94 2.16
CA GLU A 159 -3.63 -15.80 2.79
C GLU A 159 -2.84 -14.52 2.50
N VAL A 160 -3.47 -13.58 1.81
CA VAL A 160 -2.96 -12.23 1.60
C VAL A 160 -3.51 -11.35 2.72
N ARG A 161 -2.65 -10.65 3.46
CA ARG A 161 -3.05 -9.85 4.64
C ARG A 161 -2.75 -8.36 4.47
N LEU A 162 -2.98 -7.81 3.28
CA LEU A 162 -2.66 -6.42 2.98
C LEU A 162 -3.84 -5.49 3.33
N SER A 163 -3.68 -4.70 4.39
CA SER A 163 -4.63 -3.70 4.83
C SER A 163 -4.39 -2.34 4.17
N GLN A 164 -5.46 -1.67 3.74
CA GLN A 164 -5.40 -0.30 3.21
C GLN A 164 -5.25 0.79 4.28
N TYR A 165 -5.34 0.42 5.56
CA TYR A 165 -5.52 1.32 6.69
C TYR A 165 -4.56 2.53 6.69
N ALA A 166 -3.26 2.30 6.53
CA ALA A 166 -2.27 3.39 6.53
C ALA A 166 -2.46 4.37 5.35
N PHE A 167 -2.95 3.91 4.20
CA PHE A 167 -3.22 4.76 3.05
C PHE A 167 -4.48 5.59 3.28
N GLU A 168 -5.54 4.95 3.74
CA GLU A 168 -6.83 5.58 3.99
C GLU A 168 -6.75 6.62 5.12
N CYS A 169 -6.12 6.29 6.26
CA CYS A 169 -5.91 7.24 7.35
C CYS A 169 -5.11 8.46 6.89
N ALA A 170 -4.02 8.26 6.14
CA ALA A 170 -3.22 9.36 5.64
C ALA A 170 -4.02 10.29 4.69
N TRP A 171 -4.96 9.73 3.92
CA TRP A 171 -5.82 10.52 3.04
C TRP A 171 -6.92 11.26 3.81
N VAL A 172 -7.57 10.60 4.77
CA VAL A 172 -8.55 11.23 5.68
C VAL A 172 -7.91 12.42 6.40
N ASP A 173 -6.73 12.22 7.01
CA ASP A 173 -5.98 13.30 7.67
C ASP A 173 -5.71 14.48 6.72
N SER A 174 -5.43 14.19 5.44
CA SER A 174 -5.19 15.21 4.41
C SER A 174 -6.47 15.98 4.05
N LEU A 175 -7.62 15.30 4.02
CA LEU A 175 -8.93 15.91 3.79
C LEU A 175 -9.36 16.80 4.96
N ASP A 176 -8.91 16.49 6.18
CA ASP A 176 -9.03 17.35 7.36
C ASP A 176 -8.07 18.57 7.33
N GLY A 177 -7.26 18.70 6.28
CA GLY A 177 -6.33 19.81 6.08
C GLY A 177 -4.98 19.62 6.75
N ASN A 178 -4.67 18.42 7.26
CA ASN A 178 -3.37 18.12 7.84
C ASN A 178 -2.31 17.85 6.76
N TRP A 179 -1.04 17.96 7.16
CA TRP A 179 0.11 17.64 6.34
C TRP A 179 0.83 16.40 6.90
N PRO A 180 1.34 15.46 6.07
CA PRO A 180 1.49 15.47 4.60
C PRO A 180 0.20 15.34 3.79
N ASN A 181 0.16 15.96 2.61
CA ASN A 181 -1.02 15.96 1.73
C ASN A 181 -1.00 14.75 0.79
N VAL A 182 -1.63 13.66 1.22
CA VAL A 182 -1.97 12.50 0.39
C VAL A 182 -3.26 12.81 -0.39
N GLN A 183 -3.30 12.40 -1.65
CA GLN A 183 -4.44 12.69 -2.52
C GLN A 183 -4.70 11.55 -3.50
N ALA A 184 -5.86 11.56 -4.14
CA ALA A 184 -6.08 10.74 -5.32
C ALA A 184 -5.19 11.20 -6.49
N LEU A 185 -4.71 10.24 -7.27
CA LEU A 185 -3.98 10.41 -8.53
C LEU A 185 -4.74 9.72 -9.66
N PRO A 186 -4.58 10.18 -10.91
CA PRO A 186 -5.07 9.43 -12.06
C PRO A 186 -4.46 8.03 -12.07
N ARG A 187 -5.31 7.01 -12.09
CA ARG A 187 -4.91 5.60 -12.07
C ARG A 187 -3.96 5.26 -13.22
N GLU A 188 -4.18 5.87 -14.39
CA GLU A 188 -3.38 5.68 -15.59
C GLU A 188 -1.93 6.13 -15.35
N ASP A 189 -1.71 7.30 -14.73
CA ASP A 189 -0.38 7.80 -14.40
C ASP A 189 0.35 6.86 -13.41
N VAL A 190 -0.36 6.33 -12.42
CA VAL A 190 0.22 5.39 -11.44
C VAL A 190 0.57 4.06 -12.12
N CYS A 191 -0.29 3.53 -12.99
CA CYS A 191 -0.04 2.29 -13.73
C CYS A 191 1.18 2.44 -14.64
N GLU A 192 1.27 3.54 -15.40
CA GLU A 192 2.40 3.83 -16.28
C GLU A 192 3.71 3.97 -15.48
N TRP A 193 3.69 4.73 -14.38
CA TRP A 193 4.84 4.90 -13.51
C TRP A 193 5.30 3.57 -12.91
N PHE A 194 4.38 2.78 -12.35
CA PHE A 194 4.72 1.49 -11.73
C PHE A 194 5.29 0.51 -12.76
N LYS A 195 4.72 0.47 -13.97
CA LYS A 195 5.25 -0.35 -15.07
C LYS A 195 6.67 0.07 -15.46
N ALA A 196 6.95 1.38 -15.48
CA ALA A 196 8.25 1.91 -15.84
C ALA A 196 9.36 1.62 -14.80
N LEU A 197 9.01 1.23 -13.57
CA LEU A 197 9.98 0.78 -12.57
C LEU A 197 10.55 -0.61 -12.88
N ASP A 198 9.84 -1.42 -13.67
CA ASP A 198 10.25 -2.78 -14.05
C ASP A 198 10.71 -3.64 -12.86
N ILE A 199 9.89 -3.67 -11.80
CA ILE A 199 10.14 -4.45 -10.59
C ILE A 199 10.00 -5.94 -10.89
N GLY A 200 8.98 -6.32 -11.66
CA GLY A 200 8.66 -7.70 -12.00
C GLY A 200 8.38 -8.54 -10.75
N TYR A 201 8.88 -9.78 -10.72
CA TYR A 201 8.72 -10.73 -9.62
C TYR A 201 9.88 -10.71 -8.61
N LYS A 202 10.72 -9.66 -8.62
CA LYS A 202 11.84 -9.53 -7.67
C LYS A 202 11.31 -9.76 -6.24
N GLN A 203 12.05 -10.52 -5.46
CA GLN A 203 11.74 -10.75 -4.04
C GLN A 203 12.63 -9.90 -3.12
N ARG A 204 13.56 -9.14 -3.72
CA ARG A 204 14.47 -8.24 -3.04
C ARG A 204 14.56 -6.95 -3.82
N ALA A 205 14.34 -5.84 -3.12
CA ALA A 205 14.48 -4.52 -3.69
C ALA A 205 15.95 -4.20 -4.02
N GLY A 206 16.21 -3.81 -5.27
CA GLY A 206 17.46 -3.32 -5.80
C GLY A 206 17.56 -1.79 -5.84
N THR A 207 16.44 -1.05 -5.83
CA THR A 207 16.44 0.42 -5.83
C THR A 207 15.83 1.03 -4.56
N GLY A 208 16.06 2.32 -4.32
CA GLY A 208 15.45 3.05 -3.20
C GLY A 208 13.92 3.10 -3.28
N ILE A 209 13.38 3.26 -4.49
CA ILE A 209 11.93 3.25 -4.76
C ILE A 209 11.35 1.86 -4.49
N GLU A 210 11.99 0.80 -4.99
CA GLU A 210 11.57 -0.59 -4.72
C GLU A 210 11.53 -0.88 -3.21
N LYS A 211 12.54 -0.42 -2.45
CA LYS A 211 12.58 -0.58 -0.98
C LYS A 211 11.41 0.13 -0.32
N ALA A 212 11.10 1.36 -0.73
CA ALA A 212 9.97 2.12 -0.19
C ALA A 212 8.62 1.45 -0.48
N LEU A 213 8.43 0.91 -1.69
CA LEU A 213 7.23 0.16 -2.04
C LEU A 213 7.10 -1.12 -1.22
N TYR A 214 8.20 -1.84 -0.99
CA TYR A 214 8.18 -3.03 -0.13
C TYR A 214 7.95 -2.69 1.34
N VAL A 215 8.47 -1.57 1.82
CA VAL A 215 8.14 -1.03 3.15
C VAL A 215 6.64 -0.80 3.27
N LEU A 216 6.00 -0.18 2.28
CA LEU A 216 4.54 0.00 2.30
C LEU A 216 3.79 -1.34 2.32
N LEU A 217 4.27 -2.36 1.59
CA LEU A 217 3.71 -3.72 1.69
C LEU A 217 3.90 -4.33 3.08
N HIS A 218 5.07 -4.18 3.70
CA HIS A 218 5.31 -4.65 5.07
C HIS A 218 4.40 -3.95 6.09
N MET A 219 4.21 -2.64 5.95
CA MET A 219 3.29 -1.88 6.79
C MET A 219 1.83 -2.30 6.57
N ALA A 220 1.46 -2.64 5.34
CA ALA A 220 0.13 -3.14 5.03
C ALA A 220 -0.11 -4.58 5.53
N ASN A 221 0.94 -5.40 5.63
CA ASN A 221 0.88 -6.83 5.97
C ASN A 221 0.77 -7.13 7.48
N GLY A 222 0.36 -6.17 8.30
CA GLY A 222 0.29 -6.35 9.75
C GLY A 222 -0.47 -5.25 10.46
N GLU A 223 -0.60 -5.42 11.77
CA GLU A 223 -1.07 -4.36 12.66
C GLU A 223 0.05 -3.34 12.86
N THR A 224 -0.34 -2.08 13.10
CA THR A 224 0.60 -1.01 13.45
C THR A 224 1.28 -1.35 14.77
N ARG A 225 2.61 -1.48 14.74
CA ARG A 225 3.44 -1.90 15.88
C ARG A 225 4.65 -1.00 15.99
N ILE A 226 5.36 -1.06 17.12
CA ILE A 226 6.52 -0.19 17.35
C ILE A 226 7.60 -0.35 16.27
N ASP A 227 7.77 -1.54 15.69
CA ASP A 227 8.71 -1.79 14.59
C ASP A 227 8.31 -1.12 13.27
N SER A 228 7.06 -0.67 13.10
CA SER A 228 6.64 0.19 11.99
C SER A 228 7.50 1.44 11.88
N VAL A 229 8.02 1.97 13.00
CA VAL A 229 8.94 3.12 12.97
C VAL A 229 10.24 2.80 12.23
N ALA A 230 10.76 1.58 12.37
CA ALA A 230 11.97 1.15 11.70
C ALA A 230 11.73 0.97 10.19
N TRP A 231 10.57 0.41 9.82
CA TRP A 231 10.15 0.30 8.42
C TRP A 231 10.00 1.66 7.74
N ILE A 232 9.35 2.62 8.40
CA ILE A 232 9.20 3.98 7.87
C ILE A 232 10.57 4.62 7.61
N PHE A 233 11.48 4.58 8.58
CA PHE A 233 12.84 5.10 8.37
C PHE A 233 13.57 4.35 7.26
N HIS A 234 13.44 3.03 7.18
CA HIS A 234 14.03 2.26 6.08
C HIS A 234 13.54 2.76 4.71
N GLY A 235 12.24 3.02 4.56
CA GLY A 235 11.65 3.54 3.32
C GLY A 235 12.11 4.96 3.00
N LEU A 236 12.06 5.87 3.97
CA LEU A 236 12.46 7.27 3.77
C LEU A 236 13.97 7.40 3.48
N GLU A 237 14.81 6.73 4.26
CA GLU A 237 16.27 6.69 4.07
C GLU A 237 16.64 6.07 2.72
N ALA A 238 15.93 5.02 2.29
CA ALA A 238 16.14 4.40 0.99
C ALA A 238 15.77 5.33 -0.17
N LEU A 239 14.70 6.13 -0.05
CA LEU A 239 14.29 7.09 -1.08
C LEU A 239 15.29 8.24 -1.21
N VAL A 240 15.51 8.96 -0.11
CA VAL A 240 16.34 10.18 -0.14
C VAL A 240 17.82 9.93 0.15
N SER A 241 18.21 8.65 0.12
CA SER A 241 19.59 8.16 0.18
C SER A 241 20.41 8.86 1.26
N THR A 242 20.07 8.64 2.52
CA THR A 242 20.96 9.03 3.61
C THR A 242 22.14 8.07 3.66
N ARG A 243 23.37 8.59 3.80
CA ARG A 243 24.48 7.74 4.24
C ARG A 243 24.12 7.18 5.62
N VAL A 244 24.55 5.97 5.92
CA VAL A 244 24.36 5.41 7.28
C VAL A 244 24.98 6.40 8.29
N GLY A 245 24.17 6.84 9.26
CA GLY A 245 24.58 7.82 10.28
C GLY A 245 24.40 9.30 9.88
N GLU A 246 23.82 9.61 8.73
CA GLU A 246 23.50 10.98 8.35
C GLU A 246 22.35 11.56 9.21
N SER A 247 22.43 12.84 9.55
CA SER A 247 21.45 13.49 10.43
C SER A 247 20.07 13.65 9.77
N VAL A 248 19.02 13.68 10.59
CA VAL A 248 17.63 14.00 10.20
C VAL A 248 17.55 15.26 9.32
N SER A 249 18.41 16.26 9.56
CA SER A 249 18.47 17.50 8.78
C SER A 249 18.74 17.27 7.29
N GLY A 250 19.57 16.29 6.92
CA GLY A 250 19.84 15.94 5.52
C GLY A 250 18.59 15.38 4.83
N MET A 251 17.89 14.48 5.53
CA MET A 251 16.61 13.92 5.07
C MET A 251 15.56 15.00 4.87
N VAL A 252 15.40 15.93 5.83
CA VAL A 252 14.45 17.06 5.73
C VAL A 252 14.72 17.92 4.50
N ARG A 253 15.99 18.22 4.18
CA ARG A 253 16.34 19.01 3.00
C ARG A 253 15.94 18.30 1.71
N ARG A 254 16.32 17.03 1.58
CA ARG A 254 16.06 16.23 0.37
C ARG A 254 14.57 15.96 0.17
N LEU A 255 13.84 15.62 1.24
CA LEU A 255 12.38 15.55 1.21
C LEU A 255 11.75 16.90 0.85
N GLY A 256 12.31 18.00 1.36
CA GLY A 256 11.92 19.36 0.99
C GLY A 256 11.99 19.61 -0.52
N VAL A 257 13.06 19.15 -1.17
CA VAL A 257 13.22 19.24 -2.64
C VAL A 257 12.25 18.31 -3.38
N VAL A 258 12.09 17.06 -2.93
CA VAL A 258 11.19 16.11 -3.61
C VAL A 258 9.74 16.60 -3.56
N LEU A 259 9.32 17.14 -2.41
CA LEU A 259 7.95 17.57 -2.12
C LEU A 259 7.69 19.05 -2.42
N ASP A 260 8.68 19.80 -2.93
CA ASP A 260 8.61 21.25 -3.20
C ASP A 260 8.11 22.07 -1.99
N LEU A 261 8.67 21.80 -0.81
CA LEU A 261 8.20 22.40 0.44
C LEU A 261 8.66 23.85 0.60
N ASP A 262 7.73 24.70 1.07
CA ASP A 262 8.06 26.02 1.60
C ASP A 262 8.73 25.94 2.98
N THR A 263 9.34 27.05 3.42
CA THR A 263 10.08 27.14 4.69
C THR A 263 9.24 26.78 5.92
N ARG A 264 7.95 27.14 5.95
CA ARG A 264 7.05 26.82 7.07
C ARG A 264 6.78 25.32 7.11
N THR A 265 6.46 24.72 5.97
CA THR A 265 6.17 23.28 5.87
C THR A 265 7.43 22.45 6.16
N GLN A 266 8.60 22.91 5.72
CA GLN A 266 9.88 22.26 6.04
C GLN A 266 10.19 22.30 7.55
N LYS A 267 9.81 23.37 8.26
CA LYS A 267 9.94 23.44 9.72
C LYS A 267 9.04 22.42 10.42
N ILE A 268 7.80 22.27 9.97
CA ILE A 268 6.85 21.26 10.48
C ILE A 268 7.41 19.85 10.26
N LEU A 269 7.89 19.55 9.05
CA LEU A 269 8.55 18.29 8.72
C LEU A 269 9.70 17.99 9.67
N ASN A 270 10.62 18.95 9.88
CA ASN A 270 11.75 18.75 10.79
C ASN A 270 11.30 18.44 12.23
N GLN A 271 10.27 19.14 12.73
CA GLN A 271 9.76 18.91 14.08
C GLN A 271 9.13 17.51 14.23
N ARG A 272 8.23 17.11 13.32
CA ARG A 272 7.56 15.80 13.40
C ARG A 272 8.54 14.65 13.13
N LEU A 273 9.46 14.81 12.19
CA LEU A 273 10.46 13.78 11.87
C LEU A 273 11.46 13.56 13.02
N ARG A 274 11.79 14.61 13.80
CA ARG A 274 12.57 14.46 15.03
C ARG A 274 11.82 13.65 16.09
N LYS A 275 10.53 13.93 16.33
CA LYS A 275 9.72 13.11 17.26
C LYS A 275 9.66 11.64 16.83
N LEU A 276 9.49 11.39 15.53
CA LEU A 276 9.51 10.04 14.97
C LEU A 276 10.89 9.37 15.14
N TYR A 277 11.97 10.12 14.94
CA TYR A 277 13.34 9.65 15.17
C TYR A 277 13.57 9.31 16.65
N ASP A 278 13.10 10.15 17.56
CA ASP A 278 13.22 9.94 19.00
C ASP A 278 12.46 8.66 19.43
N LEU A 279 11.29 8.39 18.83
CA LEU A 279 10.56 7.13 19.01
C LEU A 279 11.37 5.91 18.52
N ARG A 280 11.97 5.98 17.33
CA ARG A 280 12.87 4.92 16.84
C ARG A 280 14.07 4.72 17.77
N SER A 281 14.70 5.81 18.18
CA SER A 281 15.88 5.83 19.03
C SER A 281 15.57 5.22 20.40
N SER A 282 14.46 5.62 21.03
CA SER A 282 14.04 5.08 22.32
C SER A 282 13.73 3.58 22.22
N PHE A 283 13.11 3.12 21.13
CA PHE A 283 12.86 1.69 20.91
C PHE A 283 14.16 0.89 20.79
N VAL A 284 15.11 1.35 19.97
CA VAL A 284 16.39 0.65 19.74
C VAL A 284 17.28 0.65 20.99
N HIS A 285 17.27 1.73 21.77
CA HIS A 285 18.15 1.91 22.93
C HIS A 285 17.48 1.56 24.27
N GLY A 286 16.29 0.96 24.26
CA GLY A 286 15.60 0.49 25.48
C GLY A 286 14.94 1.58 26.31
N GLY A 287 14.79 2.79 25.77
CA GLY A 287 14.04 3.89 26.39
C GLY A 287 12.53 3.87 26.12
N TYR A 288 12.05 3.03 25.20
CA TYR A 288 10.62 2.91 24.90
C TYR A 288 9.89 2.11 26.01
N ALA A 289 8.84 2.70 26.56
CA ALA A 289 7.99 2.04 27.54
C ALA A 289 7.06 1.03 26.83
N VAL A 290 7.50 -0.22 26.75
CA VAL A 290 6.76 -1.29 26.07
C VAL A 290 5.44 -1.57 26.80
N PRO A 291 4.27 -1.41 26.16
CA PRO A 291 2.99 -1.69 26.79
C PRO A 291 2.80 -3.20 27.01
N HIS A 292 2.03 -3.56 28.03
CA HIS A 292 1.67 -4.95 28.28
C HIS A 292 0.81 -5.50 27.12
N PRO A 293 0.99 -6.77 26.68
CA PRO A 293 0.25 -7.32 25.53
C PRO A 293 -1.29 -7.30 25.64
N ILE A 294 -1.84 -7.21 26.85
CA ILE A 294 -3.29 -7.06 27.09
C ILE A 294 -3.79 -5.67 26.63
N ASN A 295 -2.96 -4.64 26.76
CA ASN A 295 -3.19 -3.27 26.27
C ASN A 295 -4.61 -2.72 26.55
N SER A 296 -4.98 -2.56 27.83
CA SER A 296 -6.32 -2.09 28.23
C SER A 296 -6.32 -0.64 28.70
N GLU A 297 -6.65 0.28 27.79
CA GLU A 297 -6.79 1.72 28.04
C GLU A 297 -7.91 2.04 29.06
N VAL A 298 -8.91 1.15 29.19
CA VAL A 298 -9.98 1.28 30.18
C VAL A 298 -9.45 1.19 31.61
N ILE A 299 -8.41 0.37 31.83
CA ILE A 299 -7.82 0.12 33.14
C ILE A 299 -6.66 1.08 33.43
N ASP A 300 -5.82 1.39 32.44
CA ASP A 300 -4.72 2.35 32.56
C ASP A 300 -4.87 3.48 31.53
N ARG A 301 -5.36 4.63 31.99
CA ARG A 301 -5.56 5.81 31.12
C ARG A 301 -4.24 6.44 30.66
N ASN A 302 -3.11 6.20 31.33
CA ASN A 302 -1.82 6.70 30.86
C ASN A 302 -1.43 6.06 29.52
N LEU A 303 -1.99 4.89 29.23
CA LEU A 303 -1.78 4.18 27.97
C LEU A 303 -2.48 4.90 26.81
N ASP A 304 -3.65 5.53 27.04
CA ASP A 304 -4.45 6.17 25.99
C ASP A 304 -3.67 7.31 25.31
N ASP A 305 -3.18 8.27 26.10
CA ASP A 305 -2.39 9.39 25.56
C ASP A 305 -1.11 8.91 24.85
N HIS A 306 -0.43 7.91 25.41
CA HIS A 306 0.77 7.34 24.79
C HIS A 306 0.47 6.61 23.48
N MET A 307 -0.62 5.84 23.42
CA MET A 307 -1.03 5.11 22.21
C MET A 307 -1.49 6.08 21.12
N ARG A 308 -2.22 7.13 21.49
CA ARG A 308 -2.61 8.20 20.56
C ARG A 308 -1.38 8.86 19.94
N ASP A 309 -0.43 9.34 20.75
CA ASP A 309 0.80 9.97 20.25
C ASP A 309 1.62 9.00 19.37
N PHE A 310 1.69 7.72 19.76
CA PHE A 310 2.33 6.68 19.00
C PHE A 310 1.68 6.50 17.61
N TYR A 311 0.36 6.33 17.56
CA TYR A 311 -0.35 6.15 16.30
C TYR A 311 -0.24 7.39 15.41
N GLU A 312 -0.38 8.60 15.97
CA GLU A 312 -0.22 9.85 15.21
C GLU A 312 1.17 9.97 14.57
N LEU A 313 2.23 9.56 15.28
CA LEU A 313 3.59 9.58 14.74
C LEU A 313 3.79 8.53 13.63
N ILE A 314 3.29 7.31 13.82
CA ILE A 314 3.39 6.27 12.78
C ILE A 314 2.56 6.64 11.55
N GLN A 315 1.35 7.16 11.73
CA GLN A 315 0.50 7.64 10.64
C GLN A 315 1.16 8.79 9.90
N PHE A 316 1.75 9.75 10.61
CA PHE A 316 2.56 10.81 10.00
C PHE A 316 3.68 10.24 9.12
N GLY A 317 4.43 9.27 9.63
CA GLY A 317 5.53 8.64 8.89
C GLY A 317 5.06 7.86 7.66
N ALA A 318 3.94 7.14 7.78
CA ALA A 318 3.28 6.46 6.66
C ALA A 318 2.82 7.46 5.59
N ALA A 319 2.09 8.51 6.00
CA ALA A 319 1.62 9.58 5.14
C ALA A 319 2.80 10.25 4.41
N LEU A 320 3.90 10.53 5.10
CA LEU A 320 5.10 11.13 4.52
C LEU A 320 5.71 10.24 3.44
N LEU A 321 5.80 8.93 3.69
CA LEU A 321 6.31 7.96 2.71
C LEU A 321 5.39 7.87 1.49
N ILE A 322 4.07 7.79 1.71
CA ILE A 322 3.06 7.74 0.64
C ILE A 322 3.10 9.03 -0.20
N THR A 323 3.03 10.21 0.42
CA THR A 323 3.10 11.50 -0.28
C THR A 323 4.41 11.65 -1.05
N THR A 324 5.53 11.15 -0.51
CA THR A 324 6.82 11.16 -1.23
C THR A 324 6.76 10.29 -2.48
N ILE A 325 6.22 9.08 -2.40
CA ILE A 325 6.04 8.21 -3.58
C ILE A 325 5.07 8.85 -4.59
N GLN A 326 3.96 9.42 -4.12
CA GLN A 326 3.01 10.15 -4.97
C GLN A 326 3.67 11.35 -5.67
N ALA A 327 4.58 12.06 -5.01
CA ALA A 327 5.35 13.13 -5.65
C ALA A 327 6.26 12.59 -6.75
N LEU A 328 6.91 11.43 -6.55
CA LEU A 328 7.71 10.78 -7.60
C LEU A 328 6.84 10.35 -8.79
N ILE A 329 5.64 9.83 -8.54
CA ILE A 329 4.66 9.50 -9.58
C ILE A 329 4.31 10.75 -10.40
N LYS A 330 3.87 11.83 -9.74
CA LYS A 330 3.50 13.09 -10.40
C LYS A 330 4.64 13.68 -11.23
N LYS A 331 5.88 13.57 -10.73
CA LYS A 331 7.10 14.04 -11.41
C LYS A 331 7.66 13.02 -12.43
N ARG A 332 7.02 11.85 -12.58
CA ARG A 332 7.45 10.73 -13.44
C ARG A 332 8.91 10.28 -13.17
N ILE A 333 9.33 10.36 -11.91
CA ILE A 333 10.68 9.99 -11.47
C ILE A 333 10.71 8.47 -11.20
N ILE A 334 11.45 7.73 -12.01
CA ILE A 334 11.68 6.27 -11.83
C ILE A 334 13.05 5.94 -11.22
N LYS A 335 13.90 6.96 -11.06
CA LYS A 335 15.22 6.86 -10.42
C LYS A 335 15.53 8.18 -9.73
N LEU A 336 15.89 8.12 -8.45
CA LEU A 336 16.23 9.29 -7.64
C LEU A 336 17.69 9.25 -7.22
N GLY A 337 18.36 10.39 -7.26
CA GLY A 337 19.74 10.60 -6.83
C GLY A 337 19.93 12.02 -6.33
N PHE A 338 20.89 12.22 -5.43
CA PHE A 338 21.20 13.52 -4.86
C PHE A 338 22.71 13.75 -4.92
N ASP A 339 23.10 14.87 -5.49
CA ASP A 339 24.47 15.36 -5.52
C ASP A 339 24.58 16.63 -4.67
N GLU A 340 25.56 16.69 -3.78
CA GLU A 340 25.81 17.86 -2.94
C GLU A 340 27.00 18.65 -3.51
N LEU A 341 26.76 19.94 -3.81
CA LEU A 341 27.76 20.85 -4.35
C LEU A 341 28.07 21.94 -3.31
N ILE A 342 29.37 22.15 -3.05
CA ILE A 342 29.84 23.27 -2.25
C ILE A 342 29.91 24.49 -3.16
N VAL A 343 29.13 25.53 -2.86
CA VAL A 343 29.21 26.82 -3.56
C VAL A 343 29.94 27.81 -2.66
N THR A 344 31.14 28.21 -3.06
CA THR A 344 31.88 29.29 -2.41
C THR A 344 31.45 30.62 -3.01
N THR A 345 30.73 31.43 -2.25
CA THR A 345 30.47 32.82 -2.64
C THR A 345 31.67 33.66 -2.21
N THR A 346 32.53 34.04 -3.15
CA THR A 346 33.56 35.04 -2.89
C THR A 346 32.87 36.38 -2.70
N ILE A 347 33.10 37.03 -1.55
CA ILE A 347 32.56 38.37 -1.23
C ILE A 347 33.28 39.43 -2.04
#